data_AF-A0A1D1UPQ2-F1
#
_entry.id   AF-A0A1D1UPQ2-F1
#
_cell.length_a   1.000
_cell.length_b   1.000
_cell.length_c   1.000
_cell.angle_alpha   90.00
_cell.angle_beta   90.00
_cell.angle_gamma   90.00
#
_symmetry.space_group_name_H-M   'P 1'
#
loop_
_entity.id
_entity.type
_entity.pdbx_description
1 polymer ?
#
loop_
_entity_poly.entity_id
_entity_poly.type
_entity_poly.pdbx_seq_one_letter_code
_entity_poly.pdbx_strand_id
1 'polypeptide(L)'
;MRANILSQCNVILKSDLVDERDVLAFIGTQAETLKDEEKPLLDLRKTARIEALYQKCLVLLHSDSPESSSREEVAETVKQLQRLVDGKTDARLAEVLSHLYTKRGQLGRAFKYAWQHMDLDKKTTTGYGRLCKLAEDLSWPHVAQHFRDQIPVLFPNIYELF
;
A
#
# COMPACT_ATOMS: atom_id res chain seq x y z
N MET A 1 -11.17 -2.81 17.28
CA MET A 1 -9.75 -2.72 16.83
C MET A 1 -9.56 -1.72 15.70
N ARG A 2 -10.23 -1.86 14.53
CA ARG A 2 -10.08 -0.95 13.37
C ARG A 2 -10.39 0.53 13.66
N ALA A 3 -11.44 0.81 14.43
CA ALA A 3 -11.78 2.19 14.84
C ALA A 3 -10.70 2.87 15.71
N ASN A 4 -9.95 2.08 16.49
CA ASN A 4 -8.84 2.57 17.33
C ASN A 4 -7.59 2.85 16.48
N ILE A 5 -7.35 2.05 15.44
CA ILE A 5 -6.25 2.31 14.49
C ILE A 5 -6.54 3.60 13.72
N LEU A 6 -7.77 3.76 13.21
CA LEU A 6 -8.17 4.95 12.47
C LEU A 6 -8.06 6.23 13.32
N SER A 7 -8.47 6.19 14.59
CA SER A 7 -8.34 7.34 15.49
C SER A 7 -6.87 7.69 15.74
N GLN A 8 -6.00 6.71 15.98
CA GLN A 8 -4.56 6.95 16.15
C GLN A 8 -3.90 7.50 14.89
N CYS A 9 -4.20 6.97 13.70
CA CYS A 9 -3.71 7.52 12.44
C CYS A 9 -4.16 8.98 12.26
N ASN A 10 -5.43 9.28 12.56
CA ASN A 10 -5.94 10.65 12.49
C ASN A 10 -5.24 11.61 13.46
N VAL A 11 -4.87 11.14 14.66
CA VAL A 11 -4.09 11.94 15.62
C VAL A 11 -2.69 12.23 15.08
N ILE A 12 -2.00 11.21 14.53
CA ILE A 12 -0.66 11.39 13.96
C ILE A 12 -0.69 12.35 12.77
N LEU A 13 -1.69 12.24 11.89
CA LEU A 13 -1.80 13.07 10.68
C LEU A 13 -2.19 14.52 10.97
N LYS A 14 -2.91 14.76 12.08
CA LYS A 14 -3.29 16.10 12.56
C LYS A 14 -2.29 16.71 13.53
N SER A 15 -1.25 15.97 13.91
CA SER A 15 -0.24 16.45 14.84
C SER A 15 0.66 17.49 14.17
N ASP A 16 0.84 18.65 14.80
CA ASP A 16 1.77 19.69 14.37
C ASP A 16 3.25 19.21 14.37
N LEU A 17 3.53 18.05 14.99
CA LEU A 17 4.85 17.42 14.97
C LEU A 17 5.23 16.86 13.58
N VAL A 18 4.27 16.71 12.67
CA VAL A 18 4.45 16.10 11.34
C VAL A 18 3.77 16.96 10.27
N ASP A 19 4.21 18.22 10.12
CA ASP A 19 3.70 19.12 9.07
C ASP A 19 4.01 18.54 7.67
N GLU A 20 2.97 18.40 6.84
CA GLU A 20 3.07 17.90 5.47
C GLU A 20 3.99 18.78 4.62
N ARG A 21 3.97 20.09 4.84
CA ARG A 21 4.76 21.04 4.06
C ARG A 21 6.25 20.83 4.27
N ASP A 22 6.66 20.65 5.52
CA ASP A 22 8.05 20.40 5.88
C ASP A 22 8.54 19.08 5.29
N VAL A 23 7.71 18.03 5.35
CA VAL A 23 8.05 16.72 4.76
C VAL A 23 8.15 16.80 3.23
N LEU A 24 7.24 17.50 2.56
CA LEU A 24 7.29 17.68 1.10
C LEU A 24 8.47 18.54 0.67
N ALA A 25 8.79 19.60 1.43
CA ALA A 25 9.96 20.42 1.20
C ALA A 25 11.24 19.59 1.34
N PHE A 26 11.34 18.77 2.39
CA PHE A 26 12.44 17.84 2.61
C PHE A 26 12.65 16.87 1.44
N ILE A 27 11.55 16.31 0.89
CA ILE A 27 11.61 15.43 -0.29
C ILE A 27 12.07 16.22 -1.52
N GLY A 28 11.53 17.42 -1.73
CA GLY A 28 11.81 18.23 -2.91
C GLY A 28 13.24 18.78 -2.97
N THR A 29 13.83 19.13 -1.83
CA THR A 29 15.22 19.64 -1.74
C THR A 29 16.26 18.53 -1.55
N GLN A 30 15.84 17.26 -1.49
CA GLN A 30 16.72 16.12 -1.21
C GLN A 30 17.60 16.32 0.04
N ALA A 31 17.08 17.07 1.01
CA ALA A 31 17.81 17.45 2.23
C ALA A 31 19.11 18.24 2.03
N GLU A 32 19.37 18.81 0.84
CA GLU A 32 20.61 19.55 0.55
C GLU A 32 20.76 20.82 1.41
N THR A 33 19.64 21.41 1.81
CA THR A 33 19.59 22.68 2.57
C THR A 33 19.61 22.50 4.08
N LEU A 34 19.59 21.27 4.58
CA LEU A 34 19.44 20.97 6.02
C LEU A 34 20.76 20.58 6.66
N LYS A 35 20.87 20.89 7.96
CA LYS A 35 21.98 20.40 8.78
C LYS A 35 21.87 18.88 8.95
N ASP A 36 23.01 18.19 9.02
CA ASP A 36 23.03 16.73 9.11
C ASP A 36 22.29 16.17 10.34
N GLU A 37 22.20 16.96 11.43
CA GLU A 37 21.49 16.61 12.66
C GLU A 37 19.95 16.65 12.52
N GLU A 38 19.42 17.41 11.56
CA GLU A 38 17.98 17.61 11.36
C GLU A 38 17.37 16.58 10.40
N LYS A 39 18.19 16.03 9.50
CA LYS A 39 17.82 14.98 8.53
C LYS A 39 17.17 13.75 9.17
N PRO A 40 17.75 13.10 10.21
CA PRO A 40 17.17 11.89 10.78
C PRO A 40 15.80 12.14 11.44
N LEU A 41 15.58 13.33 12.01
CA LEU A 41 14.30 13.70 12.60
C LEU A 41 13.22 13.82 11.52
N LEU A 42 13.53 14.46 10.39
CA LEU A 42 12.60 14.62 9.27
C LEU A 42 12.33 13.29 8.55
N ASP A 43 13.33 12.42 8.43
CA ASP A 43 13.15 11.06 7.90
C ASP A 43 12.21 10.22 8.79
N LEU A 44 12.36 10.33 10.12
CA LEU A 44 11.46 9.68 11.06
C LEU A 44 10.03 10.19 10.91
N ARG A 45 9.85 11.52 10.81
CA ARG A 45 8.53 12.17 10.62
C ARG A 45 7.90 11.75 9.30
N LYS A 46 8.67 11.74 8.21
CA LYS A 46 8.24 11.25 6.89
C LYS A 46 7.76 9.81 6.98
N THR A 47 8.56 8.94 7.59
CA THR A 47 8.24 7.51 7.73
C THR A 47 6.97 7.30 8.55
N ALA A 48 6.84 8.00 9.68
CA ALA A 48 5.65 7.95 10.51
C ALA A 48 4.39 8.43 9.77
N ARG A 49 4.50 9.50 8.96
CA ARG A 49 3.39 10.02 8.14
C ARG A 49 2.97 9.01 7.09
N ILE A 50 3.93 8.42 6.37
CA ILE A 50 3.67 7.40 5.35
C ILE A 50 2.97 6.20 5.98
N GLU A 51 3.46 5.71 7.12
CA GLU A 51 2.86 4.57 7.81
C GLU A 51 1.44 4.88 8.29
N ALA A 52 1.20 6.06 8.87
CA ALA A 52 -0.13 6.48 9.29
C ALA A 52 -1.11 6.59 8.11
N LEU A 53 -0.69 7.15 6.97
CA LEU A 53 -1.50 7.22 5.74
C LEU A 53 -1.78 5.84 5.17
N TYR A 54 -0.77 4.98 5.14
CA TYR A 54 -0.87 3.61 4.66
C TYR A 54 -1.89 2.79 5.48
N GLN A 55 -1.73 2.76 6.81
CA GLN A 55 -2.66 2.07 7.71
C GLN A 55 -4.07 2.65 7.63
N LYS A 56 -4.20 3.98 7.55
CA LYS A 56 -5.49 4.64 7.33
C LYS A 56 -6.14 4.19 6.01
N CYS A 57 -5.38 4.15 4.91
CA CYS A 57 -5.86 3.67 3.62
C CYS A 57 -6.36 2.23 3.71
N LEU A 58 -5.60 1.32 4.32
CA LEU A 58 -6.01 -0.07 4.49
C LEU A 58 -7.30 -0.18 5.30
N VAL A 59 -7.40 0.52 6.44
CA VAL A 59 -8.62 0.46 7.27
C VAL A 59 -9.84 0.96 6.51
N LEU A 60 -9.73 2.09 5.81
CA LEU A 60 -10.83 2.65 5.01
C LEU A 60 -11.20 1.75 3.82
N LEU A 61 -10.20 1.13 3.19
CA LEU A 61 -10.42 0.18 2.10
C LEU A 61 -10.98 -1.16 2.58
N HIS A 62 -10.88 -1.51 3.87
CA HIS A 62 -11.48 -2.73 4.44
C HIS A 62 -12.80 -2.48 5.18
N SER A 63 -13.22 -1.22 5.34
CA SER A 63 -14.58 -0.90 5.77
C SER A 63 -15.54 -1.01 4.59
N ASP A 64 -16.63 -1.77 4.74
CA ASP A 64 -17.68 -1.92 3.73
C ASP A 64 -18.72 -0.79 3.80
N SER A 65 -18.34 0.39 4.31
CA SER A 65 -19.26 1.52 4.36
C SER A 65 -19.56 2.00 2.94
N PRO A 66 -20.83 1.97 2.47
CA PRO A 66 -21.21 2.43 1.15
C PRO A 66 -21.29 3.96 1.03
N GLU A 67 -20.96 4.70 2.10
CA GLU A 67 -21.11 6.15 2.17
C GLU A 67 -20.17 6.89 1.21
N SER A 68 -20.69 7.92 0.53
CA SER A 68 -19.93 8.78 -0.38
C SER A 68 -18.79 9.51 0.32
N SER A 69 -19.01 9.94 1.57
CA SER A 69 -18.02 10.56 2.45
C SER A 69 -16.78 9.67 2.65
N SER A 70 -16.98 8.37 2.86
CA SER A 70 -15.90 7.40 3.01
C SER A 70 -15.09 7.23 1.72
N ARG A 71 -15.73 7.32 0.55
CA ARG A 71 -15.04 7.21 -0.76
C ARG A 71 -14.17 8.43 -1.05
N GLU A 72 -14.64 9.62 -0.70
CA GLU A 72 -13.86 10.86 -0.82
C GLU A 72 -12.67 10.85 0.14
N GLU A 73 -12.88 10.43 1.39
CA GLU A 73 -11.80 10.31 2.37
C GLU A 73 -10.71 9.32 1.92
N VAL A 74 -11.10 8.17 1.34
CA VAL A 74 -10.15 7.22 0.74
C VAL A 74 -9.35 7.88 -0.37
N ALA A 75 -10.03 8.56 -1.31
CA ALA A 75 -9.38 9.17 -2.46
C ALA A 75 -8.36 10.24 -2.04
N GLU A 76 -8.71 11.08 -1.06
CA GLU A 76 -7.82 12.10 -0.53
C GLU A 76 -6.63 11.49 0.23
N THR A 77 -6.87 10.47 1.06
CA THR A 77 -5.80 9.80 1.80
C THR A 77 -4.81 9.10 0.85
N VAL A 78 -5.30 8.44 -0.20
CA VAL A 78 -4.44 7.83 -1.24
C VAL A 78 -3.62 8.90 -1.97
N LYS A 79 -4.24 10.05 -2.30
CA LYS A 79 -3.56 11.16 -2.97
C LYS A 79 -2.45 11.75 -2.11
N GLN A 80 -2.67 11.87 -0.80
CA GLN A 80 -1.63 12.30 0.15
C GLN A 80 -0.48 11.30 0.21
N LEU A 81 -0.77 9.99 0.28
CA LEU A 81 0.25 8.95 0.26
C LEU A 81 1.09 9.02 -1.03
N GLN A 82 0.46 9.18 -2.20
CA GLN A 82 1.12 9.30 -3.50
C GLN A 82 2.08 10.48 -3.62
N ARG A 83 1.87 11.55 -2.85
CA ARG A 83 2.80 12.70 -2.85
C ARG A 83 4.09 12.43 -2.09
N LEU A 84 4.06 11.48 -1.15
CA LEU A 84 5.17 11.21 -0.24
C LEU A 84 6.05 10.03 -0.67
N VAL A 85 5.53 9.16 -1.54
CA VAL A 85 6.21 7.95 -1.98
C VAL A 85 6.26 7.87 -3.50
N ASP A 86 7.33 7.31 -4.04
CA ASP A 86 7.43 7.04 -5.47
C ASP A 86 6.55 5.83 -5.82
N GLY A 87 5.56 6.06 -6.70
CA GLY A 87 4.59 5.04 -7.03
C GLY A 87 5.09 3.89 -7.90
N LYS A 88 6.35 3.93 -8.35
CA LYS A 88 7.00 2.79 -9.01
C LYS A 88 7.72 1.86 -8.04
N THR A 89 8.20 2.37 -6.92
CA THR A 89 9.14 1.66 -6.04
C THR A 89 8.59 1.37 -4.65
N ASP A 90 7.52 2.04 -4.22
CA ASP A 90 6.93 1.79 -2.90
C ASP A 90 5.84 0.69 -2.95
N ALA A 91 6.13 -0.42 -2.28
CA ALA A 91 5.22 -1.57 -2.17
C ALA A 91 3.89 -1.19 -1.50
N ARG A 92 3.91 -0.37 -0.44
CA ARG A 92 2.71 0.00 0.33
C ARG A 92 1.70 0.72 -0.55
N LEU A 93 2.17 1.60 -1.43
CA LEU A 93 1.29 2.26 -2.39
C LEU A 93 0.72 1.25 -3.40
N ALA A 94 1.53 0.32 -3.90
CA ALA A 94 1.05 -0.71 -4.83
C ALA A 94 -0.06 -1.57 -4.19
N GLU A 95 0.06 -1.95 -2.92
CA GLU A 95 -0.98 -2.67 -2.19
C GLU A 95 -2.28 -1.85 -2.08
N VAL A 96 -2.17 -0.60 -1.61
CA VAL A 96 -3.31 0.32 -1.47
C VAL A 96 -4.02 0.52 -2.81
N LEU A 97 -3.27 0.76 -3.88
CA LEU A 97 -3.82 0.94 -5.22
C LEU A 97 -4.49 -0.34 -5.74
N SER A 98 -3.91 -1.51 -5.49
CA SER A 98 -4.53 -2.77 -5.86
C SER A 98 -5.90 -2.91 -5.20
N HIS A 99 -6.02 -2.67 -3.88
CA HIS A 99 -7.30 -2.74 -3.16
C HIS A 99 -8.30 -1.69 -3.66
N LEU A 100 -7.85 -0.47 -3.89
CA LEU A 100 -8.69 0.62 -4.39
C LEU A 100 -9.29 0.27 -5.75
N TYR A 101 -8.48 -0.25 -6.69
CA TYR A 101 -8.96 -0.60 -8.02
C TYR A 101 -9.85 -1.86 -8.02
N THR A 102 -9.61 -2.82 -7.12
CA THR A 102 -10.54 -3.93 -6.89
C THR A 102 -11.91 -3.41 -6.48
N LYS A 103 -11.99 -2.52 -5.47
CA LYS A 103 -13.27 -1.92 -5.03
C LYS A 103 -13.96 -1.08 -6.11
N ARG A 104 -13.21 -0.51 -7.04
CA ARG A 104 -13.73 0.27 -8.17
C ARG A 104 -14.08 -0.58 -9.39
N GLY A 105 -13.93 -1.91 -9.33
CA GLY A 105 -14.15 -2.81 -10.46
C GLY A 105 -13.13 -2.67 -11.61
N GLN A 106 -12.03 -1.95 -11.40
CA GLN A 106 -10.97 -1.76 -12.40
C GLN A 106 -9.94 -2.89 -12.28
N LEU A 107 -10.39 -4.12 -12.55
CA LEU A 107 -9.64 -5.34 -12.22
C LEU A 107 -8.28 -5.45 -12.91
N GLY A 108 -8.13 -4.98 -14.15
CA GLY A 108 -6.83 -4.97 -14.84
C GLY A 108 -5.78 -4.09 -14.13
N ARG A 109 -6.20 -2.94 -13.59
CA ARG A 109 -5.31 -2.09 -12.78
C ARG A 109 -5.03 -2.74 -11.44
N ALA A 110 -6.05 -3.32 -10.81
CA ALA A 110 -5.89 -4.04 -9.55
C ALA A 110 -4.87 -5.18 -9.66
N PHE A 111 -4.92 -5.94 -10.76
CA PHE A 111 -3.99 -7.01 -11.09
C PHE A 111 -2.57 -6.47 -11.28
N LYS A 112 -2.40 -5.42 -12.09
CA LYS A 112 -1.10 -4.76 -12.30
C LYS A 112 -0.44 -4.35 -10.98
N TYR A 113 -1.20 -3.70 -10.10
CA TYR A 113 -0.66 -3.24 -8.81
C TYR A 113 -0.47 -4.37 -7.80
N ALA A 114 -1.29 -5.43 -7.83
CA ALA A 114 -1.07 -6.62 -7.02
C ALA A 114 0.25 -7.33 -7.41
N TRP A 115 0.51 -7.40 -8.71
CA TRP A 115 1.76 -7.96 -9.23
C TRP A 115 2.95 -7.08 -8.81
N GLN A 116 2.84 -5.76 -9.03
CA GLN A 116 3.89 -4.82 -8.62
C GLN A 116 4.19 -4.89 -7.12
N HIS A 117 3.17 -5.03 -6.27
CA HIS A 117 3.36 -5.22 -4.83
C HIS A 117 4.18 -6.47 -4.52
N MET A 118 3.89 -7.59 -5.19
CA MET A 118 4.64 -8.84 -5.01
C MET A 118 6.06 -8.82 -5.56
N ASP A 119 6.34 -7.99 -6.55
CA ASP A 119 7.71 -7.80 -7.07
C ASP A 119 8.54 -6.91 -6.15
N LEU A 120 7.91 -5.92 -5.50
CA LEU A 120 8.58 -4.98 -4.60
C LEU A 120 8.72 -5.50 -3.16
N ASP A 121 7.79 -6.33 -2.69
CA ASP A 121 7.82 -6.98 -1.38
C ASP A 121 8.06 -8.49 -1.52
N LYS A 122 8.06 -9.21 -0.40
CA LYS A 122 8.24 -10.65 -0.39
C LYS A 122 7.08 -11.36 -1.07
N LYS A 123 7.43 -12.28 -1.95
CA LYS A 123 6.49 -13.27 -2.52
C LYS A 123 5.88 -14.09 -1.38
N THR A 124 4.56 -14.16 -1.34
CA THR A 124 3.80 -14.89 -0.33
C THR A 124 2.70 -15.72 -0.98
N THR A 125 2.31 -16.82 -0.34
CA THR A 125 1.17 -17.65 -0.77
C THR A 125 -0.11 -16.83 -0.89
N THR A 126 -0.34 -15.89 0.03
CA THR A 126 -1.49 -14.98 0.02
C THR A 126 -1.46 -14.02 -1.17
N GLY A 127 -0.29 -13.49 -1.52
CA GLY A 127 -0.10 -12.66 -2.72
C GLY A 127 -0.44 -13.43 -4.00
N TYR A 128 0.09 -14.64 -4.17
CA TYR A 128 -0.22 -15.50 -5.32
C TYR A 128 -1.71 -15.86 -5.37
N GLY A 129 -2.32 -16.17 -4.22
CA GLY A 129 -3.76 -16.43 -4.13
C GLY A 129 -4.61 -15.22 -4.56
N ARG A 130 -4.19 -13.99 -4.22
CA ARG A 130 -4.85 -12.76 -4.67
C ARG A 130 -4.72 -12.55 -6.18
N LEU A 131 -3.54 -12.78 -6.76
CA LEU A 131 -3.35 -12.71 -8.22
C LEU A 131 -4.18 -13.75 -8.96
N CYS A 132 -4.25 -14.98 -8.43
CA CYS A 132 -5.11 -16.04 -8.96
C CYS A 132 -6.58 -15.57 -8.99
N LYS A 133 -7.12 -15.08 -7.87
CA LYS A 133 -8.49 -14.56 -7.79
C LYS A 133 -8.75 -13.42 -8.78
N LEU A 134 -7.84 -12.44 -8.86
CA LEU A 134 -7.98 -11.32 -9.80
C LEU A 134 -7.95 -11.78 -11.27
N ALA A 135 -7.14 -12.79 -11.59
CA ALA A 135 -7.11 -13.38 -12.92
C ALA A 135 -8.40 -14.16 -13.24
N GLU A 136 -8.99 -14.86 -12.26
CA GLU A 136 -10.31 -15.50 -12.40
C GLU A 136 -11.41 -14.47 -12.65
N ASP A 137 -11.43 -13.39 -11.85
CA ASP A 137 -12.40 -12.29 -12.01
C ASP A 137 -12.26 -11.59 -13.38
N LEU A 138 -11.07 -11.59 -13.97
CA LEU A 138 -10.78 -11.10 -15.33
C LEU A 138 -11.09 -12.11 -16.44
N SER A 139 -11.56 -13.31 -16.11
CA SER A 139 -11.75 -14.41 -17.05
C SER A 139 -10.45 -14.84 -17.78
N TRP A 140 -9.33 -14.82 -17.07
CA TRP A 140 -8.01 -15.30 -17.53
C TRP A 140 -7.63 -16.63 -16.84
N PRO A 141 -8.32 -17.75 -17.16
CA PRO A 141 -8.14 -19.01 -16.43
C PRO A 141 -6.72 -19.58 -16.55
N HIS A 142 -6.06 -19.37 -17.69
CA HIS A 142 -4.67 -19.81 -17.90
C HIS A 142 -3.68 -19.04 -17.01
N VAL A 143 -3.91 -17.75 -16.80
CA VAL A 143 -3.11 -16.92 -15.89
C VAL A 143 -3.36 -17.33 -14.43
N ALA A 144 -4.63 -17.55 -14.07
CA ALA A 144 -4.98 -18.02 -12.73
C ALA A 144 -4.35 -19.38 -12.41
N GLN A 145 -4.36 -20.30 -13.38
CA GLN A 145 -3.76 -21.61 -13.25
C GLN A 145 -2.23 -21.51 -13.09
N HIS A 146 -1.57 -20.66 -13.88
CA HIS A 146 -0.13 -20.41 -13.73
C HIS A 146 0.24 -20.05 -12.28
N PHE A 147 -0.47 -19.09 -11.66
CA PHE A 147 -0.21 -18.73 -10.26
C PHE A 147 -0.48 -19.87 -9.28
N ARG A 148 -1.55 -20.64 -9.51
CA ARG A 148 -1.92 -21.78 -8.68
C ARG A 148 -0.83 -22.85 -8.70
N ASP A 149 -0.27 -23.12 -9.87
CA ASP A 149 0.80 -24.11 -10.05
C ASP A 149 2.14 -23.65 -9.45
N GLN A 150 2.38 -22.34 -9.39
CA GLN A 150 3.59 -21.78 -8.76
C GLN A 150 3.57 -21.88 -7.22
N ILE A 151 2.39 -21.87 -6.58
CA ILE A 151 2.28 -21.92 -5.12
C ILE A 151 3.02 -23.12 -4.49
N PRO A 152 2.73 -24.39 -4.87
CA PRO A 152 3.40 -25.53 -4.25
C PRO A 152 4.90 -25.60 -4.55
N VAL A 153 5.35 -25.01 -5.66
CA VAL A 153 6.78 -24.97 -6.05
C VAL A 153 7.55 -23.94 -5.23
N LEU A 154 6.99 -22.73 -5.06
CA LEU A 154 7.64 -21.64 -4.35
C LEU A 154 7.46 -21.71 -2.82
N PHE A 155 6.39 -22.36 -2.37
CA PHE A 155 6.03 -22.49 -0.95
C PHE A 155 5.72 -23.96 -0.60
N PRO A 156 6.73 -24.85 -0.67
CA PRO A 156 6.53 -26.26 -0.38
C PRO A 156 6.26 -26.47 1.12
N ASN A 157 5.35 -27.40 1.44
CA ASN A 157 5.03 -27.76 2.82
C ASN A 157 6.12 -28.61 3.49
N ILE A 158 6.97 -29.25 2.69
CA ILE A 158 8.04 -30.15 3.13
C ILE A 158 9.25 -29.85 2.26
N TYR A 159 10.42 -29.71 2.86
CA TYR A 159 11.67 -29.56 2.11
C TYR A 159 12.02 -30.88 1.41
N GLU A 160 12.53 -30.81 0.19
CA GLU A 160 13.06 -32.00 -0.48
C GLU A 160 14.17 -32.63 0.39
N LEU A 161 14.09 -33.96 0.53
CA LEU A 161 15.10 -34.74 1.24
C LEU A 161 16.37 -34.79 0.37
N PHE A 162 17.52 -34.49 1.00
CA PHE A 162 18.84 -34.54 0.37
C PHE A 162 19.28 -35.98 0.03
#